data_AF-A0A8I0WUE9-F1
#
_entry.id   AF-A0A8I0WUE9-F1
#
_cell.length_a   1.000
_cell.length_b   1.000
_cell.length_c   1.000
_cell.angle_alpha   90.00
_cell.angle_beta   90.00
_cell.angle_gamma   90.00
#
_symmetry.space_group_name_H-M   'P 1'
#
loop_
_entity.id
_entity.type
_entity.pdbx_description
1 polymer ?
#
loop_
_entity_poly.entity_id
_entity_poly.type
_entity_poly.pdbx_seq_one_letter_code
_entity_poly.pdbx_strand_id
1 'polypeptide(L)'
;MDPFFIVYIILLIISIVFWFFLNRASVRADRVVELLEAIDKKNRRQVELLTSLLESSSITLSNEEKEKLVIDYFREAQVIGDNILSSDGKLNESMIIKFARYGNKYIERQKSQGDDISEAIDLFTMLKNEKFSLLPPKNKKIANELFKQNINF
;
A
#
# COMPACT_ATOMS: atom_id res chain seq x y z
N MET A 1 -8.73 63.00 -31.17
CA MET A 1 -7.88 61.88 -30.70
C MET A 1 -7.71 60.96 -31.88
N ASP A 2 -6.50 60.85 -32.41
CA ASP A 2 -6.26 60.01 -33.59
C ASP A 2 -6.51 58.54 -33.26
N PRO A 3 -7.20 57.76 -34.11
CA PRO A 3 -7.53 56.36 -33.85
C PRO A 3 -6.31 55.49 -33.50
N PHE A 4 -5.15 55.81 -34.10
CA PHE A 4 -3.88 55.13 -33.85
C PHE A 4 -3.37 55.30 -32.41
N PHE A 5 -3.63 56.46 -31.79
CA PHE A 5 -3.23 56.73 -30.41
C PHE A 5 -4.00 55.86 -29.41
N ILE A 6 -5.30 55.66 -29.68
CA ILE A 6 -6.17 54.80 -28.86
C ILE A 6 -5.73 53.34 -28.95
N VAL A 7 -5.42 52.85 -30.15
CA VAL A 7 -4.91 51.49 -30.36
C VAL A 7 -3.56 51.28 -29.66
N TYR A 8 -2.66 52.26 -29.73
CA TYR A 8 -1.36 52.19 -29.05
C TYR A 8 -1.50 52.11 -27.53
N ILE A 9 -2.40 52.89 -26.93
CA ILE A 9 -2.69 52.83 -25.49
C ILE A 9 -3.24 51.45 -25.09
N ILE A 10 -4.17 50.90 -25.87
CA ILE A 10 -4.73 49.57 -25.60
C ILE A 10 -3.64 48.50 -25.65
N LEU A 11 -2.77 48.54 -26.66
CA LEU A 11 -1.64 47.60 -26.76
C LEU A 11 -0.69 47.72 -25.56
N LEU A 12 -0.39 48.93 -25.12
CA LEU A 12 0.48 49.17 -23.97
C LEU A 12 -0.13 48.59 -22.68
N ILE A 13 -1.44 48.75 -22.48
CA ILE A 13 -2.16 48.14 -21.35
C ILE A 13 -2.10 46.61 -21.44
N ILE A 14 -2.36 46.03 -22.61
CA ILE A 14 -2.30 44.58 -22.81
C ILE A 14 -0.90 44.03 -22.50
N SER A 15 0.16 44.70 -22.97
CA SER A 15 1.54 44.29 -22.69
C SER A 15 1.86 44.33 -21.19
N ILE A 16 1.42 45.36 -20.46
CA ILE A 16 1.61 45.45 -19.01
C ILE A 16 0.86 44.33 -18.28
N VAL A 17 -0.39 44.08 -18.67
CA VAL A 17 -1.19 43.00 -18.10
C VAL A 17 -0.50 41.66 -18.37
N PHE A 18 -0.09 41.38 -19.60
CA PHE A 18 0.58 40.13 -19.95
C PHE A 18 1.89 39.94 -19.18
N TRP A 19 2.70 40.99 -19.07
CA TRP A 19 3.93 40.97 -18.27
C TRP A 19 3.66 40.70 -16.79
N PHE A 20 2.65 41.34 -16.21
CA PHE A 20 2.25 41.11 -14.83
C PHE A 20 1.83 39.66 -14.58
N PHE A 21 1.02 39.09 -15.48
CA PHE A 21 0.57 37.70 -15.37
C PHE A 21 1.71 36.69 -15.56
N LEU A 22 2.62 36.92 -16.52
CA LEU A 22 3.81 36.10 -16.71
C LEU A 22 4.71 36.11 -15.48
N ASN A 23 5.01 37.30 -14.95
CA ASN A 23 5.85 37.46 -13.77
C ASN A 23 5.23 36.77 -12.54
N ARG A 24 3.91 36.91 -12.35
CA ARG A 24 3.18 36.24 -11.26
C ARG A 24 3.12 34.71 -11.42
N ALA A 25 2.98 34.23 -12.65
CA ALA A 25 2.97 32.79 -12.95
C ALA A 25 4.34 32.16 -12.74
N SER A 26 5.43 32.83 -13.17
CA SER A 26 6.81 32.38 -12.95
C SER A 26 7.10 32.19 -11.46
N VAL A 27 6.82 33.22 -10.65
CA VAL A 27 7.04 33.16 -9.19
C VAL A 27 6.25 32.03 -8.52
N ARG A 28 5.07 31.67 -9.04
CA ARG A 28 4.30 30.54 -8.51
C ARG A 28 4.89 29.20 -8.93
N ALA A 29 5.34 29.07 -10.18
CA ALA A 29 6.01 27.87 -10.66
C ALA A 29 7.30 27.58 -9.90
N ASP A 30 8.13 28.61 -9.67
CA ASP A 30 9.39 28.50 -8.93
C ASP A 30 9.17 27.99 -7.49
N ARG A 31 8.15 28.53 -6.80
CA ARG A 31 7.76 28.07 -5.46
C ARG A 31 7.25 26.63 -5.46
N VAL A 32 6.53 26.21 -6.49
CA VAL A 32 6.03 24.83 -6.60
C VAL A 32 7.21 23.86 -6.76
N VAL A 33 8.20 24.21 -7.58
CA VAL A 33 9.41 23.41 -7.76
C VAL A 33 10.19 23.32 -6.44
N GLU A 34 10.40 24.44 -5.76
CA GLU A 34 11.09 24.47 -4.45
C GLU A 34 10.38 23.62 -3.38
N LEU A 35 9.04 23.68 -3.33
CA LEU A 35 8.25 22.87 -2.41
C LEU A 35 8.32 21.36 -2.74
N LEU A 36 8.31 21.01 -4.03
CA LEU A 36 8.46 19.62 -4.46
C LEU A 36 9.84 19.07 -4.08
N GLU A 37 10.90 19.84 -4.25
CA GLU A 37 12.25 19.45 -3.82
C GLU A 37 12.34 19.30 -2.29
N ALA A 38 11.70 20.20 -1.54
CA ALA A 38 11.64 20.10 -0.07
C ALA A 38 10.89 18.84 0.39
N ILE A 39 9.82 18.45 -0.31
CA ILE A 39 9.08 17.21 -0.05
C ILE A 39 9.92 15.99 -0.42
N ASP A 40 10.58 15.96 -1.58
CA ASP A 40 11.44 14.84 -1.98
C ASP A 40 12.58 14.63 -0.98
N LYS A 41 13.23 15.71 -0.54
CA LYS A 41 14.26 15.66 0.50
C LYS A 41 13.74 15.07 1.82
N LYS A 42 12.51 15.46 2.24
CA LYS A 42 11.87 14.88 3.43
C LYS A 42 11.55 13.40 3.24
N ASN A 43 11.03 13.00 2.09
CA ASN A 43 10.71 11.61 1.78
C ASN A 43 11.96 10.73 1.78
N ARG A 44 13.06 11.17 1.16
CA ARG A 44 14.35 10.46 1.18
C ARG A 44 14.84 10.22 2.60
N ARG A 45 14.79 11.25 3.45
CA ARG A 45 15.20 11.12 4.86
C ARG A 45 14.27 10.21 5.66
N GLN A 46 12.96 10.23 5.40
CA GLN A 46 12.02 9.29 6.02
C GLN A 46 12.32 7.85 5.63
N VAL A 47 12.61 7.59 4.35
CA VAL A 47 13.00 6.26 3.86
C VAL A 47 14.28 5.80 4.52
N GLU A 48 15.32 6.65 4.58
CA GLU A 48 16.59 6.34 5.24
C GLU A 48 16.41 6.03 6.74
N LEU A 49 15.60 6.81 7.45
CA LEU A 49 15.27 6.55 8.85
C LEU A 49 14.49 5.25 9.02
N LEU A 50 13.53 4.93 8.15
CA LEU A 50 12.83 3.65 8.18
C LEU A 50 13.78 2.48 7.92
N THR A 51 14.70 2.61 6.96
CA THR A 51 15.74 1.61 6.69
C THR A 51 16.66 1.45 7.89
N SER A 52 17.08 2.55 8.52
CA SER A 52 17.91 2.53 9.73
C SER A 52 17.18 1.94 10.94
N LEU A 53 15.88 2.21 11.10
CA LEU A 53 15.04 1.61 12.14
C LEU A 53 14.86 0.11 11.89
N LEU A 54 14.68 -0.33 10.63
CA LEU A 54 14.63 -1.73 10.27
C LEU A 54 15.97 -2.42 10.54
N GLU A 55 17.08 -1.78 10.19
CA GLU A 55 18.43 -2.30 10.38
C GLU A 55 18.77 -2.39 11.88
N SER A 56 18.53 -1.32 12.65
CA SER A 56 18.73 -1.33 14.11
C SER A 56 17.82 -2.33 14.82
N SER A 57 16.53 -2.40 14.45
CA SER A 57 15.60 -3.42 14.94
C SER A 57 16.11 -4.83 14.59
N SER A 58 16.64 -5.03 13.38
CA SER A 58 17.25 -6.29 12.96
C SER A 58 18.59 -6.59 13.65
N ILE A 59 19.23 -5.64 14.32
CA ILE A 59 20.50 -5.87 15.03
C ILE A 59 20.26 -6.13 16.52
N THR A 60 19.22 -5.55 17.12
CA THR A 60 18.91 -5.68 18.55
C THR A 60 18.13 -6.94 18.95
N LEU A 61 17.54 -7.65 18.00
CA LEU A 61 16.74 -8.84 18.27
C LEU A 61 17.62 -10.10 18.20
N SER A 62 17.55 -10.98 19.22
CA SER A 62 18.12 -12.33 19.12
C SER A 62 17.48 -13.09 17.93
N ASN A 63 18.16 -14.07 17.33
CA ASN A 63 17.62 -14.82 16.19
C ASN A 63 16.24 -15.46 16.47
N GLU A 64 15.96 -15.83 17.73
CA GLU A 64 14.64 -16.31 18.17
C GLU A 64 13.60 -15.19 18.28
N GLU A 65 14.03 -13.98 18.67
CA GLU A 65 13.15 -12.80 18.75
C GLU A 65 12.84 -12.25 17.35
N LYS A 66 13.77 -12.36 16.38
CA LYS A 66 13.54 -12.09 14.96
C LYS A 66 12.51 -13.04 14.36
N GLU A 67 12.54 -14.31 14.76
CA GLU A 67 11.56 -15.33 14.33
C GLU A 67 10.18 -15.06 14.91
N LYS A 68 10.09 -14.50 16.13
CA LYS A 68 8.83 -14.04 16.75
C LYS A 68 8.31 -12.69 16.24
N LEU A 69 9.18 -11.75 15.89
CA LEU A 69 8.81 -10.39 15.46
C LEU A 69 8.59 -10.25 13.95
N VAL A 70 9.13 -11.15 13.12
CA VAL A 70 9.09 -11.02 11.64
C VAL A 70 8.17 -12.06 10.99
N ILE A 71 6.91 -12.00 11.39
CA ILE A 71 5.74 -12.57 10.68
C ILE A 71 5.43 -14.03 11.04
N ASP A 72 4.61 -14.18 12.08
CA ASP A 72 3.70 -15.32 12.20
C ASP A 72 2.67 -15.21 11.06
N TYR A 73 3.03 -15.73 9.89
CA TYR A 73 2.20 -15.68 8.68
C TYR A 73 0.81 -16.27 8.92
N PHE A 74 0.70 -17.19 9.89
CA PHE A 74 -0.57 -17.75 10.33
C PHE A 74 -1.40 -16.72 11.09
N ARG A 75 -0.82 -15.98 12.05
CA ARG A 75 -1.50 -14.86 12.73
C ARG A 75 -1.94 -13.76 11.76
N GLU A 76 -1.09 -13.40 10.79
CA GLU A 76 -1.47 -12.41 9.77
C GLU A 76 -2.65 -12.92 8.92
N ALA A 77 -2.63 -14.20 8.54
CA ALA A 77 -3.77 -14.80 7.87
C ALA A 77 -5.04 -14.79 8.76
N GLN A 78 -4.93 -14.99 10.08
CA GLN A 78 -6.08 -14.85 11.00
C GLN A 78 -6.67 -13.45 10.95
N VAL A 79 -5.85 -12.42 11.13
CA VAL A 79 -6.28 -11.01 11.14
C VAL A 79 -6.89 -10.61 9.79
N ILE A 80 -6.30 -11.03 8.69
CA ILE A 80 -6.85 -10.78 7.35
C ILE A 80 -8.16 -11.54 7.17
N GLY A 81 -8.23 -12.77 7.65
CA GLY A 81 -9.41 -13.63 7.62
C GLY A 81 -10.63 -12.99 8.30
N ASP A 82 -10.41 -12.34 9.45
CA ASP A 82 -11.46 -11.63 10.19
C ASP A 82 -11.98 -10.40 9.43
N ASN A 83 -11.16 -9.83 8.53
CA ASN A 83 -11.48 -8.65 7.73
C ASN A 83 -11.86 -8.97 6.27
N ILE A 84 -12.21 -10.23 5.96
CA ILE A 84 -12.67 -10.62 4.62
C ILE A 84 -14.03 -9.99 4.28
N LEU A 85 -14.88 -9.75 5.29
CA LEU A 85 -16.10 -8.98 5.13
C LEU A 85 -15.84 -7.53 5.52
N SER A 86 -16.21 -6.61 4.63
CA SER A 86 -16.30 -5.19 4.93
C SER A 86 -17.43 -4.92 5.92
N SER A 87 -17.38 -3.78 6.62
CA SER A 87 -18.41 -3.37 7.59
C SER A 87 -19.82 -3.25 6.99
N ASP A 88 -19.92 -3.11 5.66
CA ASP A 88 -21.17 -3.07 4.90
C ASP A 88 -21.67 -4.47 4.45
N GLY A 89 -21.00 -5.55 4.90
CA GLY A 89 -21.33 -6.93 4.55
C GLY A 89 -20.86 -7.38 3.17
N LYS A 90 -20.12 -6.54 2.43
CA LYS A 90 -19.55 -6.92 1.13
C LYS A 90 -18.28 -7.73 1.30
N LEU A 91 -18.04 -8.61 0.34
CA LEU A 91 -16.83 -9.41 0.27
C LEU A 91 -15.65 -8.56 -0.21
N ASN A 92 -14.53 -8.60 0.52
CA ASN A 92 -13.30 -7.96 0.13
C ASN A 92 -12.38 -8.96 -0.58
N GLU A 93 -12.44 -8.96 -1.92
CA GLU A 93 -11.66 -9.86 -2.77
C GLU A 93 -10.14 -9.69 -2.57
N SER A 94 -9.69 -8.46 -2.30
CA SER A 94 -8.27 -8.18 -2.02
C SER A 94 -7.80 -8.90 -0.74
N MET A 95 -8.64 -8.93 0.29
CA MET A 95 -8.31 -9.62 1.54
C MET A 95 -8.26 -11.14 1.36
N ILE A 96 -9.08 -11.71 0.48
CA ILE A 96 -9.02 -13.14 0.15
C ILE A 96 -7.69 -13.49 -0.54
N ILE A 97 -7.25 -12.65 -1.49
CA ILE A 97 -5.97 -12.85 -2.18
C ILE A 97 -4.80 -12.73 -1.18
N LYS A 98 -4.86 -11.74 -0.28
CA LYS A 98 -3.86 -11.59 0.78
C LYS A 98 -3.87 -12.80 1.71
N PHE A 99 -5.04 -13.26 2.14
CA PHE A 99 -5.20 -14.44 2.98
C PHE A 99 -4.52 -15.67 2.37
N ALA A 100 -4.78 -15.95 1.08
CA ALA A 100 -4.12 -17.05 0.36
C ALA A 100 -2.59 -16.87 0.32
N ARG A 101 -2.11 -15.67 0.00
CA ARG A 101 -0.68 -15.36 -0.04
C ARG A 101 0.03 -15.55 1.30
N TYR A 102 -0.62 -15.16 2.41
CA TYR A 102 -0.08 -15.36 3.75
C TYR A 102 -0.07 -16.83 4.15
N GLY A 103 -1.11 -17.59 3.78
CA GLY A 103 -1.05 -19.05 3.81
C GLY A 103 0.17 -19.58 3.09
N ASN A 104 0.50 -19.00 1.92
CA ASN A 104 1.64 -19.50 1.15
C ASN A 104 2.97 -19.31 1.83
N LYS A 105 3.16 -18.14 2.41
CA LYS A 105 4.36 -17.86 3.16
C LYS A 105 4.46 -18.67 4.45
N TYR A 106 3.33 -18.93 5.12
CA TYR A 106 3.29 -19.78 6.31
C TYR A 106 3.79 -21.19 6.00
N ILE A 107 3.25 -21.80 4.95
CA ILE A 107 3.56 -23.18 4.57
C ILE A 107 4.98 -23.30 3.99
N GLU A 108 5.42 -22.32 3.20
CA GLU A 108 6.80 -22.23 2.70
C GLU A 108 7.82 -22.09 3.84
N ARG A 109 7.45 -21.34 4.90
CA ARG A 109 8.29 -21.19 6.09
C ARG A 109 8.46 -22.51 6.85
N GLN A 110 7.36 -23.22 7.10
CA GLN A 110 7.42 -24.53 7.75
C GLN A 110 8.24 -25.54 6.93
N LYS A 111 8.07 -25.52 5.60
CA LYS A 111 8.91 -26.31 4.67
C LYS A 111 10.40 -25.99 4.80
N SER A 112 10.75 -24.71 4.96
CA SER A 112 12.15 -24.27 5.12
C SER A 112 12.77 -24.66 6.46
N GLN A 113 11.96 -24.92 7.50
CA GLN A 113 12.41 -25.36 8.82
C GLN A 113 12.66 -26.87 8.88
N GLY A 114 12.32 -27.61 7.83
CA GLY A 114 12.48 -29.07 7.77
C GLY A 114 11.37 -29.84 8.49
N ASP A 115 10.30 -29.16 8.90
CA ASP A 115 9.13 -29.77 9.54
C ASP A 115 8.20 -30.42 8.51
N ASP A 116 7.42 -31.41 8.96
CA ASP A 116 6.33 -31.98 8.17
C ASP A 116 5.28 -30.90 7.89
N ILE A 117 5.10 -30.59 6.61
CA ILE A 117 4.22 -29.53 6.14
C ILE A 117 2.74 -29.93 6.31
N SER A 118 2.45 -31.22 6.49
CA SER A 118 1.10 -31.75 6.62
C SER A 118 0.32 -31.08 7.75
N GLU A 119 0.94 -30.95 8.93
CA GLU A 119 0.33 -30.27 10.07
C GLU A 119 0.05 -28.78 9.77
N ALA A 120 0.97 -28.11 9.10
CA ALA A 120 0.81 -26.71 8.71
C ALA A 120 -0.32 -26.51 7.70
N ILE A 121 -0.44 -27.40 6.71
CA ILE A 121 -1.53 -27.40 5.73
C ILE A 121 -2.86 -27.65 6.43
N ASP A 122 -2.92 -28.60 7.35
CA ASP A 122 -4.13 -28.92 8.11
C ASP A 122 -4.58 -27.73 8.95
N LEU A 123 -3.66 -27.13 9.72
CA LEU A 123 -3.93 -25.92 10.51
C LEU A 123 -4.43 -24.76 9.65
N PHE A 124 -3.80 -24.51 8.51
CA PHE A 124 -4.22 -23.43 7.62
C PHE A 124 -5.57 -23.73 6.95
N THR A 125 -5.84 -25.01 6.64
CA THR A 125 -7.13 -25.45 6.08
C THR A 125 -8.24 -25.30 7.11
N MET A 126 -7.99 -25.64 8.37
CA MET A 126 -8.92 -25.38 9.48
C MET A 126 -9.23 -23.90 9.60
N LEU A 127 -8.20 -23.04 9.60
CA LEU A 127 -8.36 -21.59 9.63
C LEU A 127 -9.20 -21.08 8.46
N LYS A 128 -8.90 -21.53 7.24
CA LYS A 128 -9.69 -21.15 6.05
C LYS A 128 -11.15 -21.55 6.22
N ASN A 129 -11.42 -22.75 6.71
CA ASN A 129 -12.77 -23.24 6.91
C ASN A 129 -13.52 -22.44 7.98
N GLU A 130 -12.86 -22.11 9.09
CA GLU A 130 -13.40 -21.23 10.14
C GLU A 130 -13.83 -19.88 9.54
N LYS A 131 -12.90 -19.17 8.88
CA LYS A 131 -13.18 -17.82 8.36
C LYS A 131 -14.21 -17.83 7.23
N PHE A 132 -14.17 -18.82 6.34
CA PHE A 132 -15.06 -18.87 5.18
C PHE A 132 -16.44 -19.44 5.53
N SER A 133 -16.58 -20.11 6.68
CA SER A 133 -17.89 -20.56 7.17
C SER A 133 -18.83 -19.42 7.55
N LEU A 134 -18.26 -18.29 7.98
CA LEU A 134 -18.99 -17.08 8.38
C LEU A 134 -19.54 -16.29 7.18
N LEU A 135 -19.12 -16.64 5.96
CA LEU A 135 -19.53 -15.94 4.75
C LEU A 135 -20.93 -16.38 4.27
N PRO A 136 -21.76 -15.44 3.79
CA PRO A 136 -23.01 -15.78 3.11
C PRO A 136 -22.80 -16.75 1.94
N PRO A 137 -23.75 -17.65 1.60
CA PRO A 137 -23.54 -18.71 0.60
C PRO A 137 -23.02 -18.21 -0.75
N LYS A 138 -23.52 -17.06 -1.23
CA LYS A 138 -23.06 -16.41 -2.45
C LYS A 138 -21.59 -15.97 -2.35
N ASN A 139 -21.23 -15.29 -1.26
CA ASN A 139 -19.89 -14.77 -1.03
C ASN A 139 -18.89 -15.90 -0.76
N LYS A 140 -19.32 -16.95 -0.06
CA LYS A 140 -18.52 -18.15 0.21
C LYS A 140 -18.07 -18.84 -1.08
N LYS A 141 -18.94 -18.94 -2.08
CA LYS A 141 -18.59 -19.51 -3.39
C LYS A 141 -17.50 -18.68 -4.08
N ILE A 142 -17.68 -17.36 -4.14
CA ILE A 142 -16.71 -16.43 -4.74
C ILE A 142 -15.36 -16.48 -4.00
N ALA A 143 -15.40 -16.47 -2.67
CA ALA A 143 -14.21 -16.53 -1.83
C ALA A 143 -13.42 -17.83 -2.06
N ASN A 144 -14.10 -18.97 -2.14
CA ASN A 144 -13.43 -20.25 -2.41
C ASN A 144 -12.76 -20.28 -3.79
N GLU A 145 -13.41 -19.75 -4.83
CA GLU A 145 -12.81 -19.69 -6.17
C GLU A 145 -11.58 -18.79 -6.19
N LEU A 146 -11.67 -17.59 -5.62
CA LEU A 146 -10.56 -16.65 -5.53
C LEU A 146 -9.40 -17.22 -4.71
N PHE A 147 -9.70 -17.85 -3.57
CA PHE A 147 -8.68 -18.50 -2.74
C PHE A 147 -7.96 -19.62 -3.50
N LYS A 148 -8.71 -20.49 -4.19
CA LYS A 148 -8.16 -21.62 -4.96
C LYS A 148 -7.24 -21.15 -6.10
N GLN A 149 -7.51 -20.00 -6.70
CA GLN A 149 -6.66 -19.43 -7.75
C GLN A 149 -5.32 -18.86 -7.22
N ASN A 150 -5.22 -18.58 -5.91
CA ASN A 150 -4.10 -17.86 -5.32
C ASN A 150 -3.28 -18.69 -4.31
N ILE A 151 -3.71 -19.91 -4.01
CA ILE A 151 -2.99 -20.86 -3.16
C ILE A 151 -2.06 -21.75 -4.00
N ASN A 152 -0.88 -22.12 -3.48
CA ASN A 152 0.17 -22.79 -4.28
C ASN A 152 0.80 -24.06 -3.66
N PHE A 153 0.19 -24.66 -2.64
CA PHE A 153 0.63 -25.94 -2.04
C PHE A 153 -0.22 -27.10 -2.54
#